data_AF-A0A939P6N8-F1
#
_entry.id   AF-A0A939P6N8-F1
#
_cell.length_a   1.000
_cell.length_b   1.000
_cell.length_c   1.000
_cell.angle_alpha   90.00
_cell.angle_beta   90.00
_cell.angle_gamma   90.00
#
_symmetry.space_group_name_H-M   'P 1'
#
loop_
_entity.id
_entity.type
_entity.pdbx_description
1 polymer ?
#
loop_
_entity_poly.entity_id
_entity_poly.type
_entity_poly.pdbx_seq_one_letter_code
_entity_poly.pdbx_strand_id
1 'polypeptide(L)'
;MVRSGGFAGIQQRGESDTGSDPMLRRLVARVDLGTVPPPGRIPDQFLYDIDIDGDTATVGEAQLNGPLRELVHHVLGRTDR
;
A
#
# COMPACT_ATOMS: atom_id res chain seq x y z
N MET A 1 4.92 -4.54 -1.88
CA MET A 1 3.50 -4.29 -1.53
C MET A 1 2.60 -5.34 -2.16
N VAL A 2 1.60 -5.83 -1.42
CA VAL A 2 0.59 -6.77 -1.92
C VAL A 2 -0.80 -6.24 -1.58
N ARG A 3 -1.68 -6.11 -2.57
CA ARG A 3 -3.13 -5.95 -2.37
C ARG A 3 -3.78 -7.32 -2.47
N SER A 4 -4.62 -7.68 -1.51
CA SER A 4 -5.39 -8.93 -1.48
C SER A 4 -6.83 -8.67 -1.04
N GLY A 5 -7.75 -9.58 -1.36
CA GLY A 5 -9.15 -9.49 -0.95
C GLY A 5 -10.09 -9.06 -2.08
N GLY A 6 -11.19 -8.39 -1.71
CA GLY A 6 -12.29 -8.13 -2.64
C GLY A 6 -13.16 -9.36 -2.91
N PHE A 7 -14.26 -9.15 -3.63
CA PHE A 7 -15.31 -10.15 -3.89
C PHE A 7 -14.83 -11.45 -4.57
N ALA A 8 -13.71 -11.40 -5.29
CA ALA A 8 -13.13 -12.55 -6.01
C ALA A 8 -11.79 -13.03 -5.43
N GLY A 9 -11.32 -12.44 -4.32
CA GLY A 9 -10.02 -12.79 -3.72
C GLY A 9 -8.82 -12.47 -4.62
N ILE A 10 -8.93 -11.43 -5.46
CA ILE A 10 -7.88 -11.07 -6.42
C ILE A 10 -6.67 -10.53 -5.66
N GLN A 11 -5.49 -10.99 -6.05
CA GLN A 11 -4.22 -10.47 -5.55
C GLN A 11 -3.51 -9.66 -6.63
N GLN A 12 -2.97 -8.52 -6.23
CA GLN A 12 -2.06 -7.70 -7.05
C GLN A 12 -0.81 -7.40 -6.23
N ARG A 13 0.37 -7.64 -6.77
CA ARG A 13 1.65 -7.38 -6.10
C ARG A 13 2.45 -6.36 -6.91
N GLY A 14 3.02 -5.37 -6.22
CA GLY A 14 3.93 -4.39 -6.82
C GLY A 14 5.13 -4.15 -5.91
N GLU A 15 6.27 -3.90 -6.54
CA GLU A 15 7.53 -3.59 -5.89
C GLU A 15 8.19 -2.43 -6.62
N SER A 16 8.81 -1.52 -5.88
CA SER A 16 9.47 -0.36 -6.47
C SER A 16 10.58 0.14 -5.55
N ASP A 17 11.64 0.63 -6.18
CA ASP A 17 12.85 1.10 -5.52
C ASP A 17 12.90 2.64 -5.49
N THR A 18 13.18 3.21 -4.31
CA THR A 18 13.23 4.67 -4.11
C THR A 18 14.46 5.33 -4.72
N GLY A 19 15.55 4.58 -4.96
CA GLY A 19 16.75 5.07 -5.65
C GLY A 19 16.53 5.32 -7.13
N SER A 20 15.62 4.56 -7.74
CA SER A 20 15.24 4.69 -9.15
C SER A 20 14.05 5.64 -9.38
N ASP A 21 13.41 6.11 -8.30
CA ASP A 21 12.19 6.92 -8.37
C ASP A 21 12.14 8.04 -7.32
N PRO A 22 12.40 9.30 -7.73
CA PRO A 22 12.36 10.44 -6.81
C PRO A 22 10.95 10.77 -6.30
N MET A 23 9.89 10.41 -7.02
CA MET A 23 8.51 10.61 -6.55
C MET A 23 8.17 9.60 -5.46
N LEU A 24 8.54 8.33 -5.66
CA LEU A 24 8.37 7.29 -4.64
C LEU A 24 9.10 7.66 -3.35
N ARG A 25 10.34 8.17 -3.46
CA ARG A 25 11.10 8.65 -2.30
C ARG A 25 10.37 9.75 -1.52
N ARG A 26 9.71 10.69 -2.21
CA ARG A 26 8.90 11.75 -1.57
C ARG A 26 7.61 11.23 -0.94
N LEU A 27 7.05 10.15 -1.47
CA LEU A 27 5.86 9.51 -0.90
C LEU A 27 6.20 8.75 0.37
N VAL A 28 7.23 7.91 0.31
CA VAL A 28 7.75 7.15 1.46
C VAL A 28 8.08 8.08 2.62
N ALA A 29 8.76 9.21 2.38
CA ALA A 29 9.10 10.17 3.42
C ALA A 29 7.90 10.84 4.13
N ARG A 30 6.68 10.71 3.59
CA ARG A 30 5.44 11.28 4.14
C ARG A 30 4.52 10.24 4.77
N VAL A 31 4.87 8.96 4.67
CA VAL A 31 4.08 7.85 5.21
C VAL A 31 4.75 7.35 6.49
N ASP A 32 3.99 7.31 7.57
CA ASP A 32 4.39 6.68 8.82
C ASP A 32 3.48 5.47 9.08
N LEU A 33 4.00 4.27 8.77
CA LEU A 33 3.25 3.02 8.92
C LEU A 33 2.93 2.70 10.40
N GLY A 34 3.75 3.18 11.34
CA GLY A 34 3.54 2.96 12.77
C GLY A 34 2.31 3.69 13.33
N THR A 35 1.81 4.70 12.61
CA THR A 35 0.61 5.43 13.00
C THR A 35 -0.68 4.83 12.46
N VAL A 36 -0.60 3.84 11.57
CA VAL A 36 -1.77 3.20 10.97
C VAL A 36 -2.28 2.11 11.93
N PRO A 37 -3.49 2.25 12.50
CA PRO A 37 -4.03 1.21 13.37
C PRO A 37 -4.33 -0.06 12.55
N PRO A 38 -4.33 -1.25 13.17
CA PRO A 38 -4.73 -2.47 12.48
C PRO A 38 -6.12 -2.33 11.85
N PRO A 39 -6.33 -2.85 10.62
CA PRO A 39 -7.61 -2.72 9.94
C PRO A 39 -8.71 -3.46 10.69
N GLY A 40 -9.91 -2.86 10.70
CA GLY A 40 -11.12 -3.57 11.07
C GLY A 40 -11.39 -4.73 10.10
N ARG A 41 -12.13 -5.73 10.57
CA ARG A 41 -12.61 -6.83 9.73
C ARG A 41 -13.89 -6.39 9.02
N ILE A 42 -13.77 -5.84 7.81
CA ILE A 42 -14.90 -5.53 6.94
C ILE A 42 -14.99 -6.64 5.88
N PRO A 43 -16.17 -7.26 5.65
CA PRO A 43 -16.36 -8.21 4.57
C PRO A 43 -15.99 -7.61 3.22
N ASP A 44 -15.41 -8.43 2.34
CA ASP A 44 -15.08 -8.10 0.95
C ASP A 44 -14.14 -6.89 0.77
N GLN A 45 -13.48 -6.40 1.83
CA GLN A 45 -12.53 -5.30 1.70
C GLN A 45 -11.23 -5.75 1.03
N PHE A 46 -10.56 -4.82 0.36
CA PHE A 46 -9.16 -4.99 0.04
C PHE A 46 -8.29 -4.71 1.27
N LEU A 47 -7.29 -5.58 1.45
CA LEU A 47 -6.19 -5.43 2.39
C LEU A 47 -4.90 -5.16 1.60
N TYR A 48 -4.04 -4.34 2.17
CA TYR A 48 -2.78 -3.93 1.59
C TYR A 48 -1.66 -4.25 2.58
N ASP A 49 -0.83 -5.22 2.26
CA ASP A 49 0.40 -5.50 2.97
C ASP A 49 1.51 -4.63 2.40
N ILE A 50 1.97 -3.70 3.22
CA ILE A 50 2.94 -2.67 2.86
C ILE A 50 4.22 -2.93 3.63
N ASP A 51 5.33 -2.94 2.92
CA ASP A 51 6.69 -3.04 3.46
C ASP A 51 7.47 -1.86 2.88
N ILE A 52 8.03 -1.03 3.75
CA ILE A 52 8.89 0.10 3.43
C ILE A 52 10.16 -0.06 4.24
N ASP A 53 11.28 -0.41 3.58
CA ASP A 53 12.59 -0.55 4.21
C ASP A 53 12.59 -1.45 5.47
N GLY A 54 11.70 -2.45 5.53
CA GLY A 54 11.55 -3.36 6.67
C GLY A 54 10.45 -2.99 7.66
N ASP A 55 9.87 -1.79 7.57
CA ASP A 55 8.67 -1.43 8.32
C ASP A 55 7.44 -1.98 7.61
N THR A 56 6.75 -2.91 8.28
CA THR A 56 5.59 -3.60 7.70
C THR A 56 4.29 -3.20 8.38
N ALA A 57 3.24 -2.93 7.60
CA ALA A 57 1.89 -2.77 8.10
C ALA A 57 0.86 -3.34 7.13
N THR A 58 -0.19 -3.95 7.68
CA THR A 58 -1.39 -4.31 6.93
C THR A 58 -2.40 -3.18 7.06
N VAL A 59 -2.92 -2.70 5.93
CA VAL A 59 -3.82 -1.56 5.86
C VAL A 59 -5.10 -1.95 5.13
N GLY A 60 -6.26 -1.56 5.67
CA GLY A 60 -7.54 -1.74 5.00
C GLY A 60 -7.83 -0.62 4.01
N GLU A 61 -8.63 -0.90 2.99
CA GLU A 61 -9.01 0.09 1.97
C GLU A 61 -9.57 1.40 2.56
N ALA A 62 -10.39 1.32 3.61
CA ALA A 62 -10.95 2.48 4.29
C ALA A 62 -9.90 3.39 4.97
N GLN A 63 -8.70 2.85 5.22
CA GLN A 63 -7.59 3.57 5.83
C GLN A 63 -6.64 4.18 4.79
N LEU A 64 -6.83 3.89 3.49
CA LEU A 64 -6.05 4.49 2.42
C LEU A 64 -6.48 5.93 2.16
N ASN A 65 -5.80 6.86 2.82
CA ASN A 65 -5.97 8.30 2.63
C ASN A 65 -4.63 9.00 2.44
N GLY A 66 -4.67 10.25 1.98
CA GLY A 66 -3.51 11.13 1.86
C GLY A 66 -2.28 10.48 1.18
N PRO A 67 -1.07 10.66 1.74
CA PRO A 67 0.16 10.11 1.18
C PRO A 67 0.16 8.58 1.03
N LEU A 68 -0.53 7.86 1.92
CA LEU A 68 -0.60 6.40 1.88
C LEU A 68 -1.37 5.90 0.65
N ARG A 69 -2.49 6.57 0.33
CA ARG A 69 -3.25 6.30 -0.90
C ARG A 69 -2.45 6.62 -2.16
N GLU A 70 -1.72 7.74 -2.17
CA GLU A 70 -0.85 8.10 -3.28
C GLU A 70 0.25 7.05 -3.49
N LEU A 71 0.88 6.59 -2.41
CA LEU A 71 1.92 5.55 -2.44
C LEU A 71 1.40 4.24 -3.05
N VAL A 72 0.25 3.74 -2.57
CA VAL A 72 -0.36 2.49 -3.06
C VAL A 72 -0.64 2.57 -4.56
N HIS A 73 -1.29 3.65 -5.02
CA HIS A 73 -1.59 3.81 -6.44
C HIS A 73 -0.33 3.95 -7.30
N HIS A 74 0.70 4.61 -6.78
CA HIS A 74 1.96 4.79 -7.49
C HIS A 74 2.70 3.46 -7.69
N VAL A 75 2.73 2.59 -6.67
CA VAL A 75 3.42 1.30 -6.74
C VAL A 75 2.59 0.27 -7.53
N LEU A 76 1.31 0.10 -7.20
CA LEU A 76 0.47 -0.91 -7.86
C LEU A 76 0.06 -0.50 -9.27
N GLY A 77 -0.18 0.80 -9.53
CA GLY A 77 -0.52 1.31 -10.86
C GLY A 77 0.60 1.20 -11.89
N ARG A 78 1.84 0.92 -11.46
CA ARG A 78 2.96 0.59 -12.35
C ARG A 78 3.04 -0.87 -12.76
N THR A 79 2.32 -1.75 -12.05
CA THR A 79 2.34 -3.20 -12.32
C THR A 79 1.45 -3.56 -13.53
N ASP A 80 0.53 -2.67 -13.92
CA ASP A 80 -0.38 -2.83 -15.07
C ASP A 80 0.24 -2.40 -16.43
N ARG A 81 1.58 -2.43 -16.60
CA ARG A 81 2.24 -2.01 -17.85
C ARG A 81 3.19 -3.06 -18.42
#